data_AF-A0A2S8Z364-F1
#
_entry.id   AF-A0A2S8Z364-F1
#
_cell.length_a   1.000
_cell.length_b   1.000
_cell.length_c   1.000
_cell.angle_alpha   90.00
_cell.angle_beta   90.00
_cell.angle_gamma   90.00
#
_symmetry.space_group_name_H-M   'P 1'
#
loop_
_entity.id
_entity.type
_entity.pdbx_description
1 polymer ?
#
loop_
_entity_poly.entity_id
_entity_poly.type
_entity_poly.pdbx_seq_one_letter_code
_entity_poly.pdbx_strand_id
1 'polypeptide(L)'
;MDQPTKVVKPFLEYDQLVKKLAERGMLLHNPLRAQRKLTQVGYYRLSGYWSPALKYQFIAPGEYEKLNEFKVNTSFESIFELYLFDKKLRLELMCAIERIEVYLRTIMAHELGRNNPLAYLDKKNFSKFALIPDDGQKFSEFEQWQRKHEILLQESREESIKSHIDAKKPIPIWVACEAWNFGTVSKLYSMLNGANQKLICDRLGIDNRQVIDNWLININGIRNRCAHHSRVCNRPNIRTLMLPKLGFFNTLKLGQVELNKLYGFICVLWFLVSRIGQSSNWICRVADLIDKKPEVNGLAFKSMGFGEEGFPRKLFPQTVKKVTPQPEPPAIKPPLQELFEKVDSLSDQDLSKGPFDVTDQHIEKLITLAMKLEDMKKQSVRSNASPKPA
;
A
#
# COMPACT_ATOMS: atom_id res chain seq x y z
N MET A 1 5.66 -46.42 12.49
CA MET A 1 6.05 -45.20 13.23
C MET A 1 4.81 -44.31 13.28
N ASP A 2 4.11 -44.30 14.41
CA ASP A 2 3.01 -43.37 14.61
C ASP A 2 3.57 -41.95 14.66
N GLN A 3 3.13 -41.10 13.71
CA GLN A 3 3.41 -39.68 13.84
C GLN A 3 2.64 -39.16 15.07
N PRO A 4 3.29 -38.40 15.98
CA PRO A 4 2.61 -37.86 17.15
C PRO A 4 1.38 -37.06 16.71
N THR A 5 0.23 -37.37 17.30
CA THR A 5 -1.05 -36.72 17.01
C THR A 5 -0.91 -35.22 17.23
N LYS A 6 -1.10 -34.44 16.16
CA LYS A 6 -0.99 -32.98 16.20
C LYS A 6 -2.15 -32.42 17.03
N VAL A 7 -1.87 -32.00 18.26
CA VAL A 7 -2.86 -31.43 19.18
C VAL A 7 -3.23 -30.00 18.77
N VAL A 8 -4.52 -29.67 18.84
CA VAL A 8 -5.02 -28.32 18.56
C VAL A 8 -4.50 -27.35 19.62
N LYS A 9 -4.12 -26.13 19.21
CA LYS A 9 -3.63 -25.11 20.13
C LYS A 9 -4.76 -24.68 21.09
N PRO A 10 -4.51 -24.62 22.40
CA PRO A 10 -5.53 -24.20 23.36
C PRO A 10 -5.90 -22.73 23.14
N PHE A 11 -7.15 -22.40 23.47
CA PHE A 11 -7.63 -21.03 23.57
C PHE A 11 -6.90 -20.31 24.71
N LEU A 12 -6.60 -19.03 24.51
CA LEU A 12 -5.97 -18.15 25.50
C LEU A 12 -6.66 -16.80 25.48
N GLU A 13 -6.94 -16.28 26.68
CA GLU A 13 -7.44 -14.90 26.87
C GLU A 13 -6.36 -13.86 26.54
N TYR A 14 -6.76 -12.60 26.35
CA TYR A 14 -5.84 -11.56 25.86
C TYR A 14 -4.64 -11.30 26.79
N ASP A 15 -4.84 -11.33 28.10
CA ASP A 15 -3.79 -11.23 29.11
C ASP A 15 -2.83 -12.43 29.06
N GLN A 16 -3.37 -13.64 28.88
CA GLN A 16 -2.59 -14.87 28.71
C GLN A 16 -1.77 -14.84 27.41
N LEU A 17 -2.31 -14.27 26.33
CA LEU A 17 -1.58 -14.04 25.08
C LEU A 17 -0.43 -13.06 25.28
N VAL A 18 -0.62 -11.98 26.05
CA VAL A 18 0.46 -11.04 26.40
C VAL A 18 1.55 -11.74 27.23
N LYS A 19 1.16 -12.50 28.26
CA LYS A 19 2.08 -13.29 29.08
C LYS A 19 2.90 -14.25 28.23
N LYS A 20 2.25 -14.97 27.32
CA LYS A 20 2.91 -15.88 26.37
C LYS A 20 3.92 -15.19 25.46
N LEU A 21 3.66 -13.95 25.03
CA LEU A 21 4.65 -13.17 24.25
C LEU A 21 5.87 -12.81 25.11
N ALA A 22 5.64 -12.41 26.37
CA ALA A 22 6.71 -12.11 27.33
C ALA A 22 7.59 -13.33 27.60
N GLU A 23 6.97 -14.48 27.88
CA GLU A 23 7.65 -15.77 28.14
C GLU A 23 8.51 -16.22 26.95
N ARG A 24 8.11 -15.86 25.73
CA ARG A 24 8.88 -16.14 24.50
C ARG A 24 10.03 -15.14 24.26
N GLY A 25 10.21 -14.15 25.13
CA GLY A 25 11.28 -13.16 25.04
C GLY A 25 10.92 -11.88 24.27
N MET A 26 9.63 -11.57 24.05
CA MET A 26 9.24 -10.27 23.48
C MET A 26 9.25 -9.18 24.56
N LEU A 27 9.89 -8.05 24.27
CA LEU A 27 9.85 -6.87 25.13
C LEU A 27 8.47 -6.21 25.04
N LEU A 28 7.85 -5.99 26.20
CA LEU A 28 6.53 -5.38 26.35
C LEU A 28 6.65 -4.13 27.23
N HIS A 29 7.06 -3.01 26.63
CA HIS A 29 7.22 -1.75 27.38
C HIS A 29 5.90 -1.27 27.99
N ASN A 30 4.77 -1.55 27.32
CA ASN A 30 3.45 -1.29 27.86
C ASN A 30 2.51 -2.49 27.63
N PRO A 31 2.44 -3.45 28.58
CA PRO A 31 1.63 -4.67 28.44
C PRO A 31 0.13 -4.39 28.21
N LEU A 32 -0.43 -3.37 28.88
CA LEU A 32 -1.83 -2.97 28.69
C LEU A 32 -2.11 -2.43 27.29
N ARG A 33 -1.15 -1.70 26.69
CA ARG A 33 -1.24 -1.29 25.28
C ARG A 33 -1.14 -2.52 24.37
N ALA A 34 -0.25 -3.46 24.64
CA ALA A 34 -0.12 -4.68 23.85
C ALA A 34 -1.41 -5.51 23.87
N GLN A 35 -2.02 -5.70 25.05
CA GLN A 35 -3.30 -6.37 25.22
C GLN A 35 -4.40 -5.72 24.37
N ARG A 36 -4.58 -4.39 24.50
CA ARG A 36 -5.57 -3.65 23.69
C ARG A 36 -5.35 -3.82 22.19
N LYS A 37 -4.09 -3.84 21.73
CA LYS A 37 -3.77 -4.04 20.31
C LYS A 37 -4.00 -5.48 19.85
N LEU A 38 -3.77 -6.48 20.70
CA LEU A 38 -4.13 -7.86 20.42
C LEU A 38 -5.65 -8.02 20.31
N THR A 39 -6.44 -7.34 21.15
CA THR A 39 -7.91 -7.30 21.04
C THR A 39 -8.38 -6.66 19.73
N GLN A 40 -7.73 -5.57 19.30
CA GLN A 40 -8.13 -4.84 18.09
C GLN A 40 -7.70 -5.50 16.77
N VAL A 41 -6.51 -6.11 16.72
CA VAL A 41 -5.91 -6.62 15.48
C VAL A 41 -5.91 -8.14 15.40
N GLY A 42 -5.86 -8.81 16.54
CA GLY A 42 -5.79 -10.26 16.63
C GLY A 42 -4.35 -10.79 16.65
N TYR A 43 -4.12 -11.79 17.51
CA TYR A 43 -2.81 -12.43 17.71
C TYR A 43 -2.27 -13.05 16.43
N TYR A 44 -3.06 -13.85 15.70
CA TYR A 44 -2.58 -14.52 14.49
C TYR A 44 -2.23 -13.56 13.36
N ARG A 45 -2.97 -12.45 13.24
CA ARG A 45 -2.67 -11.41 12.25
C ARG A 45 -1.32 -10.77 12.54
N LEU A 46 -1.09 -10.36 13.78
CA LEU A 46 0.21 -9.81 14.20
C LEU A 46 1.34 -10.86 14.16
N SER A 47 1.01 -12.14 14.27
CA SER A 47 2.00 -13.23 14.17
C SER A 47 2.71 -13.36 12.83
N GLY A 48 2.07 -12.89 11.76
CA GLY A 48 2.75 -12.68 10.50
C GLY A 48 3.93 -11.70 10.65
N TYR A 49 3.76 -10.60 11.38
CA TYR A 49 4.73 -9.50 11.41
C TYR A 49 5.94 -9.81 12.29
N TRP A 50 5.77 -10.51 13.42
CA TRP A 50 6.90 -10.93 14.25
C TRP A 50 7.54 -12.26 13.82
N SER A 51 6.98 -12.97 12.84
CA SER A 51 7.57 -14.23 12.34
C SER A 51 9.06 -14.12 11.98
N PRO A 52 9.55 -13.07 11.29
CA PRO A 52 10.97 -12.93 10.97
C PRO A 52 11.86 -12.61 12.18
N ALA A 53 11.27 -12.09 13.25
CA ALA A 53 11.94 -11.73 14.50
C ALA A 53 12.10 -12.92 15.46
N LEU A 54 11.59 -14.10 15.10
CA LEU A 54 11.82 -15.34 15.85
C LEU A 54 13.23 -15.87 15.63
N LYS A 55 13.76 -16.63 16.60
CA LYS A 55 15.02 -17.34 16.49
C LYS A 55 14.89 -18.49 15.49
N TYR A 56 16.01 -18.79 14.83
CA TYR A 56 16.12 -19.90 13.89
C TYR A 56 17.31 -20.76 14.31
N GLN A 57 17.12 -22.06 14.32
CA GLN A 57 18.17 -23.04 14.58
C GLN A 57 18.61 -23.64 13.25
N PHE A 58 19.91 -23.66 13.00
CA PHE A 58 20.47 -24.33 11.84
C PHE A 58 20.32 -25.85 12.00
N ILE A 59 19.81 -26.52 10.96
CA ILE A 59 19.77 -27.98 10.89
C ILE A 59 20.78 -28.47 9.85
N ALA A 60 20.64 -27.99 8.61
CA ALA A 60 21.46 -28.40 7.47
C ALA A 60 21.58 -27.24 6.46
N PRO A 61 22.48 -27.31 5.46
CA PRO A 61 22.58 -26.29 4.42
C PRO A 61 21.24 -26.06 3.72
N GLY A 62 20.69 -24.85 3.86
CA GLY A 62 19.38 -24.48 3.31
C GLY A 62 18.18 -24.81 4.20
N GLU A 63 18.39 -25.49 5.34
CA GLU A 63 17.34 -25.91 6.26
C GLU A 63 17.54 -25.31 7.66
N TYR A 64 16.55 -24.52 8.07
CA TYR A 64 16.51 -23.89 9.39
C TYR A 64 15.19 -24.20 10.07
N GLU A 65 15.25 -24.62 11.34
CA GLU A 65 14.08 -24.75 12.17
C GLU A 65 13.69 -23.40 12.75
N LYS A 66 12.40 -23.06 12.65
CA LYS A 66 11.85 -21.84 13.24
C LYS A 66 11.44 -22.13 14.68
N LEU A 67 12.08 -21.44 15.63
CA LEU A 67 11.75 -21.55 17.05
C LEU A 67 10.57 -20.65 17.44
N ASN A 68 10.00 -20.91 18.61
CA ASN A 68 8.91 -20.10 19.19
C ASN A 68 9.40 -18.92 20.03
N GLU A 69 10.71 -18.72 20.15
CA GLU A 69 11.36 -17.65 20.92
C GLU A 69 11.74 -16.46 20.03
N PHE A 70 11.70 -15.25 20.59
CA PHE A 70 12.09 -14.03 19.91
C PHE A 70 13.60 -13.79 19.98
N LYS A 71 14.15 -13.15 18.95
CA LYS A 71 15.50 -12.57 18.97
C LYS A 71 15.57 -11.48 20.03
N VAL A 72 16.74 -11.29 20.63
CA VAL A 72 17.01 -10.25 21.63
C VAL A 72 16.60 -8.87 21.09
N ASN A 73 16.06 -8.00 21.96
CA ASN A 73 15.58 -6.66 21.63
C ASN A 73 14.38 -6.60 20.66
N THR A 74 13.60 -7.69 20.53
CA THR A 74 12.34 -7.65 19.78
C THR A 74 11.21 -7.09 20.66
N SER A 75 10.75 -5.88 20.37
CA SER A 75 9.64 -5.25 21.11
C SER A 75 8.29 -5.39 20.40
N PHE A 76 7.20 -5.47 21.17
CA PHE A 76 5.85 -5.47 20.60
C PHE A 76 5.58 -4.17 19.80
N GLU A 77 6.07 -3.03 20.29
CA GLU A 77 5.91 -1.74 19.65
C GLU A 77 6.49 -1.72 18.22
N SER A 78 7.72 -2.20 18.04
CA SER A 78 8.36 -2.27 16.72
C SER A 78 7.58 -3.15 15.72
N ILE A 79 7.04 -4.28 16.19
CA ILE A 79 6.19 -5.15 15.37
C ILE A 79 4.89 -4.47 15.00
N PHE A 80 4.27 -3.76 15.95
CA PHE A 80 3.03 -3.04 15.70
C PHE A 80 3.24 -1.86 14.73
N GLU A 81 4.37 -1.16 14.83
CA GLU A 81 4.76 -0.13 13.86
C GLU A 81 4.95 -0.71 12.46
N LEU A 82 5.55 -1.90 12.34
CA LEU A 82 5.66 -2.60 11.07
C LEU A 82 4.28 -2.97 10.49
N TYR A 83 3.34 -3.38 11.34
CA TYR A 83 1.96 -3.60 10.93
C TYR A 83 1.31 -2.31 10.37
N LEU A 84 1.55 -1.16 11.01
CA LEU A 84 1.03 0.13 10.55
C LEU A 84 1.71 0.59 9.25
N PHE A 85 3.02 0.39 9.11
CA PHE A 85 3.75 0.62 7.87
C PHE A 85 3.16 -0.20 6.72
N ASP A 86 2.96 -1.51 6.94
CA ASP A 86 2.40 -2.39 5.92
C ASP A 86 0.94 -2.06 5.59
N LYS A 87 0.17 -1.54 6.55
CA LYS A 87 -1.17 -0.97 6.30
C LYS A 87 -1.09 0.22 5.34
N LYS A 88 -0.19 1.19 5.59
CA LYS A 88 0.02 2.33 4.69
C LYS A 88 0.49 1.88 3.31
N LEU A 89 1.37 0.88 3.26
CA LEU A 89 1.88 0.33 2.02
C LEU A 89 0.77 -0.32 1.19
N ARG A 90 -0.13 -1.10 1.80
CA ARG A 90 -1.31 -1.64 1.11
C ARG A 90 -2.17 -0.55 0.48
N LEU A 91 -2.36 0.59 1.16
CA LEU A 91 -3.14 1.71 0.63
C LEU A 91 -2.46 2.33 -0.60
N GLU A 92 -1.15 2.56 -0.55
CA GLU A 92 -0.41 3.07 -1.71
C GLU A 92 -0.42 2.09 -2.88
N LEU A 93 -0.26 0.78 -2.63
CA LEU A 93 -0.35 -0.24 -3.68
C LEU A 93 -1.76 -0.26 -4.30
N MET A 94 -2.82 -0.22 -3.50
CA MET A 94 -4.20 -0.17 -4.00
C MET A 94 -4.46 1.06 -4.86
N CYS A 95 -3.93 2.23 -4.46
CA CYS A 95 -4.07 3.47 -5.24
C CYS A 95 -3.47 3.35 -6.66
N ALA A 96 -2.29 2.71 -6.80
CA ALA A 96 -1.72 2.44 -8.12
C ALA A 96 -2.50 1.40 -8.91
N ILE A 97 -2.88 0.30 -8.25
CA ILE A 97 -3.57 -0.82 -8.88
C ILE A 97 -4.95 -0.40 -9.40
N GLU A 98 -5.69 0.42 -8.65
CA GLU A 98 -6.98 0.97 -9.07
C GLU A 98 -6.86 1.73 -10.40
N ARG A 99 -5.87 2.62 -10.52
CA ARG A 99 -5.63 3.39 -11.76
C ARG A 99 -5.31 2.47 -12.94
N ILE A 100 -4.51 1.42 -12.70
CA ILE A 100 -4.18 0.41 -13.70
C ILE A 100 -5.43 -0.39 -14.09
N GLU A 101 -6.26 -0.79 -13.11
CA GLU A 101 -7.50 -1.55 -13.35
C GLU A 101 -8.46 -0.81 -14.26
N VAL A 102 -8.74 0.47 -13.93
CA VAL A 102 -9.61 1.33 -14.74
C VAL A 102 -9.06 1.47 -16.16
N TYR A 103 -7.76 1.79 -16.30
CA TYR A 103 -7.14 1.93 -17.61
C TYR A 103 -7.20 0.64 -18.43
N LEU A 104 -6.93 -0.52 -17.81
CA LEU A 104 -6.99 -1.82 -18.48
C LEU A 104 -8.40 -2.13 -18.99
N ARG A 105 -9.44 -1.90 -18.18
CA ARG A 105 -10.84 -2.06 -18.63
C ARG A 105 -11.12 -1.17 -19.84
N THR A 106 -10.73 0.10 -19.78
CA THR A 106 -10.94 1.05 -20.87
C THR A 106 -10.26 0.61 -22.16
N ILE A 107 -8.96 0.28 -22.13
CA ILE A 107 -8.25 -0.11 -23.36
C ILE A 107 -8.76 -1.45 -23.90
N MET A 108 -9.11 -2.42 -23.05
CA MET A 108 -9.66 -3.70 -23.50
C MET A 108 -11.05 -3.53 -24.12
N ALA A 109 -11.92 -2.75 -23.48
CA ALA A 109 -13.23 -2.43 -24.03
C ALA A 109 -13.11 -1.71 -25.38
N HIS A 110 -12.20 -0.75 -25.47
CA HIS A 110 -12.01 0.04 -26.69
C HIS A 110 -11.42 -0.79 -27.84
N GLU A 111 -10.34 -1.54 -27.61
CA GLU A 111 -9.69 -2.30 -28.71
C GLU A 111 -10.55 -3.47 -29.19
N LEU A 112 -11.23 -4.19 -28.29
CA LEU A 112 -12.13 -5.28 -28.69
C LEU A 112 -13.43 -4.73 -29.29
N GLY A 113 -13.99 -3.67 -28.68
CA GLY A 113 -15.27 -3.08 -29.08
C GLY A 113 -15.24 -2.38 -30.44
N ARG A 114 -14.06 -1.99 -30.94
CA ARG A 114 -13.88 -1.28 -32.22
C ARG A 114 -14.55 -1.97 -33.40
N ASN A 115 -14.53 -3.30 -33.43
CA ASN A 115 -15.06 -4.08 -34.55
C ASN A 115 -16.44 -4.67 -34.27
N ASN A 116 -16.75 -4.96 -33.00
CA ASN A 116 -18.02 -5.54 -32.59
C ASN A 116 -18.31 -5.16 -31.12
N PRO A 117 -19.45 -4.53 -30.81
CA PRO A 117 -19.85 -4.22 -29.43
C PRO A 117 -19.87 -5.45 -28.50
N LEU A 118 -20.13 -6.64 -29.05
CA LEU A 118 -20.18 -7.91 -28.32
C LEU A 118 -18.94 -8.78 -28.55
N ALA A 119 -17.81 -8.18 -28.94
CA ALA A 119 -16.56 -8.91 -29.24
C ALA A 119 -16.11 -9.87 -28.12
N TYR A 120 -16.41 -9.56 -26.85
CA TYR A 120 -16.06 -10.40 -25.71
C TYR A 120 -16.85 -11.73 -25.63
N LEU A 121 -17.94 -11.88 -26.40
CA LEU A 121 -18.72 -13.11 -26.54
C LEU A 121 -18.36 -13.89 -27.81
N ASP A 122 -17.66 -13.27 -28.75
CA ASP A 122 -17.32 -13.86 -30.03
C ASP A 122 -16.04 -14.70 -29.92
N LYS A 123 -16.19 -16.02 -30.03
CA LYS A 123 -15.10 -17.02 -29.89
C LYS A 123 -13.91 -16.75 -30.81
N LYS A 124 -14.08 -16.05 -31.94
CA LYS A 124 -12.97 -15.72 -32.86
C LYS A 124 -11.91 -14.80 -32.24
N ASN A 125 -12.28 -14.07 -31.19
CA ASN A 125 -11.39 -13.14 -30.49
C ASN A 125 -10.45 -13.84 -29.48
N PHE A 126 -10.63 -15.14 -29.29
CA PHE A 126 -9.95 -15.94 -28.27
C PHE A 126 -9.00 -16.96 -28.89
N SER A 127 -7.99 -17.36 -28.11
CA SER A 127 -7.08 -18.42 -28.50
C SER A 127 -7.82 -19.77 -28.54
N LYS A 128 -7.39 -20.68 -29.41
CA LYS A 128 -7.99 -22.03 -29.49
C LYS A 128 -7.89 -22.78 -28.15
N PHE A 129 -6.79 -22.60 -27.41
CA PHE A 129 -6.58 -23.21 -26.10
C PHE A 129 -7.63 -22.77 -25.08
N ALA A 130 -8.06 -21.51 -25.09
CA ALA A 130 -9.08 -21.01 -24.16
C ALA A 130 -10.48 -21.59 -24.44
N LEU A 131 -10.71 -22.15 -25.63
CA LEU A 131 -12.01 -22.70 -26.07
C LEU A 131 -12.12 -24.21 -25.87
N ILE A 132 -11.04 -24.88 -25.49
CA ILE A 132 -10.97 -26.32 -25.28
C ILE A 132 -10.83 -26.58 -23.77
N PRO A 133 -11.62 -27.47 -23.17
CA PRO A 133 -11.42 -27.88 -21.78
C PRO A 133 -10.08 -28.60 -21.59
N ASP A 134 -9.39 -28.30 -20.49
CA ASP A 134 -8.24 -29.10 -20.06
C ASP A 134 -8.68 -30.51 -19.62
N ASP A 135 -7.74 -31.45 -19.60
CA ASP A 135 -7.98 -32.82 -19.14
C ASP A 135 -8.61 -32.85 -17.74
N GLY A 136 -9.76 -33.51 -17.64
CA GLY A 136 -10.53 -33.63 -16.39
C GLY A 136 -11.40 -32.40 -16.06
N GLN A 137 -11.40 -31.35 -16.87
CA GLN A 137 -12.31 -30.21 -16.70
C GLN A 137 -13.55 -30.36 -17.60
N LYS A 138 -14.73 -30.07 -17.03
CA LYS A 138 -16.00 -30.10 -17.77
C LYS A 138 -16.16 -28.92 -18.73
N PHE A 139 -15.51 -27.79 -18.45
CA PHE A 139 -15.71 -26.53 -19.15
C PHE A 139 -14.38 -25.90 -19.52
N SER A 140 -14.32 -25.32 -20.73
CA SER A 140 -13.18 -24.52 -21.18
C SER A 140 -13.01 -23.25 -20.36
N GLU A 141 -11.82 -22.65 -20.42
CA GLU A 141 -11.55 -21.39 -19.72
C GLU A 141 -12.53 -20.28 -20.13
N PHE A 142 -12.88 -20.21 -21.42
CA PHE A 142 -13.84 -19.26 -21.97
C PHE A 142 -15.23 -19.47 -21.37
N GLU A 143 -15.72 -20.71 -21.28
CA GLU A 143 -17.03 -21.02 -20.70
C GLU A 143 -17.07 -20.73 -19.18
N GLN A 144 -15.98 -21.01 -18.47
CA GLN A 144 -15.87 -20.65 -17.05
C GLN A 144 -15.90 -19.13 -16.86
N TRP A 145 -15.17 -18.39 -17.71
CA TRP A 145 -15.18 -16.93 -17.69
C TRP A 145 -16.55 -16.37 -18.06
N GLN A 146 -17.23 -16.93 -19.06
CA GLN A 146 -18.55 -16.49 -19.50
C GLN A 146 -19.59 -16.65 -18.38
N ARG A 147 -19.61 -17.79 -17.68
CA ARG A 147 -20.50 -17.97 -16.51
C ARG A 147 -20.23 -16.95 -15.42
N LYS A 148 -18.95 -16.72 -15.10
CA LYS A 148 -18.56 -15.72 -14.10
C LYS A 148 -18.99 -14.31 -14.55
N HIS A 149 -18.83 -14.00 -15.83
CA HIS A 149 -19.27 -12.75 -16.43
C HIS A 149 -20.79 -12.56 -16.30
N GLU A 150 -21.59 -13.58 -16.61
CA GLU A 150 -23.04 -13.54 -16.48
C GLU A 150 -23.47 -13.30 -15.03
N ILE A 151 -22.85 -14.00 -14.06
CA ILE A 151 -23.08 -13.77 -12.63
C ILE A 151 -22.78 -12.31 -12.25
N LEU A 152 -21.63 -11.78 -12.67
CA LEU A 152 -21.24 -10.40 -12.37
C LEU A 152 -22.21 -9.36 -12.97
N LEU A 153 -22.77 -9.63 -14.15
CA LEU A 153 -23.79 -8.75 -14.73
C LEU A 153 -25.10 -8.78 -13.93
N GLN A 154 -25.56 -9.97 -13.53
CA GLN A 154 -26.80 -10.13 -12.77
C GLN A 154 -26.70 -9.55 -11.35
N GLU A 155 -25.53 -9.65 -10.72
CA GLU A 155 -25.26 -9.08 -9.39
C GLU A 155 -24.93 -7.58 -9.44
N SER A 156 -24.73 -7.02 -10.64
CA SER A 156 -24.31 -5.63 -10.80
C SER A 156 -25.39 -4.66 -10.30
N ARG A 157 -24.94 -3.64 -9.58
CA ARG A 157 -25.79 -2.54 -9.12
C ARG A 157 -25.74 -1.32 -10.02
N GLU A 158 -24.89 -1.33 -11.04
CA GLU A 158 -24.69 -0.22 -11.96
C GLU A 158 -25.93 0.01 -12.83
N GLU A 159 -26.39 1.27 -12.86
CA GLU A 159 -27.61 1.67 -13.58
C GLU A 159 -27.51 1.40 -15.07
N SER A 160 -26.34 1.63 -15.66
CA SER A 160 -26.07 1.38 -17.08
C SER A 160 -26.26 -0.10 -17.44
N ILE A 161 -25.90 -1.03 -16.55
CA ILE A 161 -26.05 -2.47 -16.77
C ILE A 161 -27.50 -2.88 -16.55
N LYS A 162 -28.12 -2.46 -15.44
CA LYS A 162 -29.53 -2.78 -15.13
C LYS A 162 -30.47 -2.34 -16.24
N SER A 163 -30.30 -1.12 -16.75
CA SER A 163 -31.11 -0.59 -17.85
C SER A 163 -31.06 -1.48 -19.11
N HIS A 164 -29.91 -2.09 -19.42
CA HIS A 164 -29.82 -3.04 -20.53
C HIS A 164 -30.51 -4.37 -20.21
N ILE A 165 -30.33 -4.91 -19.00
CA ILE A 165 -30.95 -6.17 -18.57
C ILE A 165 -32.48 -6.06 -18.57
N ASP A 166 -33.01 -5.01 -17.93
CA ASP A 166 -34.46 -4.78 -17.80
C ASP A 166 -35.12 -4.57 -19.16
N ALA A 167 -34.45 -3.86 -20.06
CA ALA A 167 -34.91 -3.65 -21.44
C ALA A 167 -34.58 -4.84 -22.38
N LYS A 168 -33.98 -5.92 -21.88
CA LYS A 168 -33.53 -7.10 -22.65
C LYS A 168 -32.65 -6.73 -23.86
N LYS A 169 -31.82 -5.70 -23.71
CA LYS A 169 -30.88 -5.23 -24.72
C LYS A 169 -29.53 -5.95 -24.58
N PRO A 170 -28.85 -6.27 -25.69
CA PRO A 170 -27.47 -6.73 -25.64
C PRO A 170 -26.57 -5.70 -24.92
N ILE A 171 -25.65 -6.15 -24.07
CA ILE A 171 -24.78 -5.27 -23.29
C ILE A 171 -23.45 -5.09 -24.04
N PRO A 172 -23.13 -3.88 -24.54
CA PRO A 172 -21.85 -3.63 -25.20
C PRO A 172 -20.68 -3.78 -24.24
N ILE A 173 -19.49 -4.08 -24.76
CA ILE A 173 -18.29 -4.35 -23.95
C ILE A 173 -17.90 -3.19 -23.02
N TRP A 174 -18.10 -1.94 -23.44
CA TRP A 174 -17.82 -0.75 -22.63
C TRP A 174 -18.83 -0.50 -21.51
N VAL A 175 -19.97 -1.19 -21.53
CA VAL A 175 -20.92 -1.23 -20.41
C VAL A 175 -20.63 -2.46 -19.55
N ALA A 176 -20.43 -3.62 -20.19
CA ALA A 176 -20.15 -4.88 -19.52
C ALA A 176 -18.87 -4.84 -18.67
N CYS A 177 -17.84 -4.09 -19.09
CA CYS A 177 -16.58 -4.03 -18.37
C CYS A 177 -16.69 -3.42 -16.97
N GLU A 178 -17.71 -2.61 -16.70
CA GLU A 178 -17.92 -2.00 -15.39
C GLU A 178 -18.27 -3.03 -14.31
N ALA A 179 -18.81 -4.20 -14.68
CA ALA A 179 -19.06 -5.30 -13.76
C ALA A 179 -17.80 -6.11 -13.40
N TRP A 180 -16.70 -5.96 -14.15
CA TRP A 180 -15.56 -6.87 -14.03
C TRP A 180 -14.60 -6.46 -12.93
N ASN A 181 -14.32 -7.37 -11.99
CA ASN A 181 -13.15 -7.21 -11.11
C ASN A 181 -11.83 -7.48 -11.87
N PHE A 182 -10.71 -7.01 -11.30
CA PHE A 182 -9.37 -7.22 -11.85
C PHE A 182 -9.10 -8.66 -12.31
N GLY A 183 -9.52 -9.66 -11.53
CA GLY A 183 -9.33 -11.06 -11.88
C GLY A 183 -10.06 -11.48 -13.16
N THR A 184 -11.28 -10.96 -13.38
CA THR A 184 -12.04 -11.18 -14.61
C THR A 184 -11.37 -10.51 -15.82
N VAL A 185 -10.83 -9.29 -15.64
CA VAL A 185 -10.07 -8.57 -16.68
C VAL A 185 -8.77 -9.30 -17.03
N SER A 186 -8.00 -9.70 -16.01
CA SER A 186 -6.77 -10.48 -16.17
C SER A 186 -7.01 -11.80 -16.90
N LYS A 187 -8.09 -12.51 -16.55
CA LYS A 187 -8.44 -13.77 -17.21
C LYS A 187 -8.92 -13.55 -18.64
N LEU A 188 -9.68 -12.47 -18.90
CA LEU A 188 -10.06 -12.11 -20.27
C LEU A 188 -8.82 -11.93 -21.13
N TYR A 189 -7.84 -11.14 -20.67
CA TYR A 189 -6.59 -10.89 -21.40
C TYR A 189 -5.83 -12.19 -21.72
N SER A 190 -5.70 -13.11 -20.75
CA SER A 190 -4.94 -14.36 -20.94
C SER A 190 -5.57 -15.26 -22.02
N MET A 191 -6.89 -15.20 -22.19
CA MET A 191 -7.64 -16.02 -23.16
C MET A 191 -7.66 -15.43 -24.57
N LEU A 192 -7.44 -14.12 -24.73
CA LEU A 192 -7.49 -13.45 -26.03
C LEU A 192 -6.52 -14.09 -27.04
N ASN A 193 -6.88 -14.03 -28.32
CA ASN A 193 -5.98 -14.45 -29.38
C ASN A 193 -4.75 -13.52 -29.46
N GLY A 194 -3.70 -13.98 -30.16
CA GLY A 194 -2.43 -13.26 -30.21
C GLY A 194 -2.53 -11.85 -30.81
N ALA A 195 -3.45 -11.63 -31.76
CA ALA A 195 -3.67 -10.33 -32.37
C ALA A 195 -4.27 -9.33 -31.38
N ASN A 196 -5.32 -9.74 -30.65
CA ASN A 196 -5.97 -8.92 -29.64
C ASN A 196 -5.05 -8.65 -28.45
N GLN A 197 -4.29 -9.65 -27.98
CA GLN A 197 -3.28 -9.43 -26.94
C GLN A 197 -2.22 -8.41 -27.38
N LYS A 198 -1.78 -8.45 -28.64
CA LYS A 198 -0.81 -7.51 -29.19
C LYS A 198 -1.34 -6.07 -29.15
N LEU A 199 -2.61 -5.83 -29.53
CA LEU A 199 -3.21 -4.50 -29.45
C LEU A 199 -3.14 -3.92 -28.03
N ILE A 200 -3.43 -4.74 -27.02
CA ILE A 200 -3.35 -4.31 -25.61
C ILE A 200 -1.89 -4.07 -25.17
N CYS A 201 -0.96 -4.93 -25.61
CA CYS A 201 0.47 -4.75 -25.34
C CYS A 201 1.00 -3.44 -25.93
N ASP A 202 0.62 -3.10 -27.16
CA ASP A 202 1.02 -1.87 -27.84
C ASP A 202 0.53 -0.63 -27.08
N ARG A 203 -0.69 -0.65 -26.52
CA ARG A 203 -1.25 0.43 -25.67
C ARG A 203 -0.51 0.60 -24.33
N LEU A 204 0.19 -0.43 -23.86
CA LEU A 204 1.03 -0.42 -22.67
C LEU A 204 2.51 -0.15 -22.97
N GLY A 205 2.88 -0.07 -24.26
CA GLY A 205 4.26 0.10 -24.70
C GLY A 205 5.14 -1.11 -24.39
N ILE A 206 4.57 -2.32 -24.48
CA ILE A 206 5.24 -3.59 -24.20
C ILE A 206 5.15 -4.47 -25.44
N ASP A 207 6.25 -5.13 -25.79
CA ASP A 207 6.38 -5.95 -26.99
C ASP A 207 6.08 -7.44 -26.75
N ASN A 208 6.08 -7.86 -25.49
CA ASN A 208 5.97 -9.26 -25.08
C ASN A 208 4.64 -9.53 -24.33
N ARG A 209 3.80 -10.39 -24.91
CA ARG A 209 2.47 -10.75 -24.39
C ARG A 209 2.52 -11.49 -23.05
N GLN A 210 3.54 -12.34 -22.85
CA GLN A 210 3.75 -13.11 -21.64
C GLN A 210 4.18 -12.23 -20.46
N VAL A 211 4.86 -11.10 -20.73
CA VAL A 211 5.18 -10.10 -19.69
C VAL A 211 3.91 -9.50 -19.12
N ILE A 212 2.96 -9.09 -19.97
CA ILE A 212 1.67 -8.56 -19.50
C ILE A 212 0.89 -9.62 -18.71
N ASP A 213 0.78 -10.84 -19.21
CA ASP A 213 0.08 -11.92 -18.49
C ASP A 213 0.67 -12.15 -17.09
N ASN A 214 2.01 -12.23 -17.01
CA ASN A 214 2.74 -12.33 -15.76
C ASN A 214 2.45 -11.16 -14.80
N TRP A 215 2.42 -9.93 -15.32
CA TRP A 215 2.15 -8.73 -14.52
C TRP A 215 0.71 -8.70 -14.01
N LEU A 216 -0.28 -8.98 -14.86
CA LEU A 216 -1.69 -8.99 -14.46
C LEU A 216 -1.97 -10.03 -13.38
N ILE A 217 -1.36 -11.21 -13.46
CA ILE A 217 -1.47 -12.24 -12.42
C ILE A 217 -0.87 -11.79 -11.09
N ASN A 218 0.31 -11.15 -11.13
CA ASN A 218 0.93 -10.58 -9.95
C ASN A 218 0.12 -9.44 -9.34
N ILE A 219 -0.39 -8.52 -10.17
CA ILE A 219 -1.22 -7.41 -9.73
C ILE A 219 -2.51 -7.94 -9.09
N ASN A 220 -3.21 -8.88 -9.72
CA ASN A 220 -4.42 -9.48 -9.17
C ASN A 220 -4.17 -10.11 -7.79
N GLY A 221 -3.11 -10.91 -7.65
CA GLY A 221 -2.83 -11.55 -6.37
C GLY A 221 -2.40 -10.57 -5.28
N ILE A 222 -1.64 -9.52 -5.61
CA ILE A 222 -1.27 -8.48 -4.63
C ILE A 222 -2.47 -7.58 -4.28
N ARG A 223 -3.32 -7.25 -5.26
CA ARG A 223 -4.61 -6.58 -5.05
C ARG A 223 -5.46 -7.36 -4.05
N ASN A 224 -5.60 -8.67 -4.25
CA ASN A 224 -6.36 -9.53 -3.35
C ASN A 224 -5.73 -9.60 -1.96
N ARG A 225 -4.40 -9.68 -1.85
CA ARG A 225 -3.71 -9.55 -0.54
C ARG A 225 -4.05 -8.22 0.13
N CYS A 226 -4.07 -7.11 -0.60
CA CYS A 226 -4.41 -5.80 -0.05
C CYS A 226 -5.87 -5.73 0.42
N ALA A 227 -6.80 -6.20 -0.41
CA ALA A 227 -8.24 -6.24 -0.14
C ALA A 227 -8.59 -7.13 1.07
N HIS A 228 -7.91 -8.28 1.23
CA HIS A 228 -8.03 -9.14 2.41
C HIS A 228 -7.14 -8.70 3.60
N HIS A 229 -6.55 -7.51 3.51
CA HIS A 229 -5.69 -6.91 4.54
C HIS A 229 -4.51 -7.81 4.97
N SER A 230 -4.03 -8.65 4.07
CA SER A 230 -2.90 -9.56 4.28
C SER A 230 -1.57 -8.81 4.21
N ARG A 231 -0.54 -9.36 4.86
CA ARG A 231 0.83 -8.79 4.85
C ARG A 231 1.38 -8.73 3.42
N VAL A 232 2.00 -7.61 3.03
CA VAL A 232 2.64 -7.45 1.71
C VAL A 232 4.15 -7.21 1.76
N CYS A 233 4.66 -6.52 2.78
CA CYS A 233 6.04 -6.02 2.87
C CYS A 233 7.12 -7.09 2.68
N ASN A 234 6.94 -8.30 3.22
CA ASN A 234 7.89 -9.41 3.11
C ASN A 234 7.19 -10.71 2.72
N ARG A 235 6.52 -10.70 1.58
CA ARG A 235 6.03 -11.91 0.92
C ARG A 235 6.59 -11.97 -0.50
N PRO A 236 6.88 -13.17 -1.01
CA PRO A 236 7.22 -13.30 -2.42
C PRO A 236 6.03 -12.88 -3.29
N ASN A 237 6.36 -12.40 -4.49
CA ASN A 237 5.40 -12.17 -5.55
C ASN A 237 4.67 -13.47 -5.91
N ILE A 238 3.53 -13.36 -6.59
CA ILE A 238 2.70 -14.51 -6.97
C ILE A 238 3.46 -15.39 -7.97
N ARG A 239 4.15 -14.73 -8.90
CA ARG A 239 5.12 -15.32 -9.82
C ARG A 239 6.35 -14.43 -9.84
N THR A 240 7.51 -15.01 -10.12
CA THR A 240 8.68 -14.22 -10.53
C THR A 240 8.27 -13.25 -11.62
N LEU A 241 8.55 -11.97 -11.45
CA LEU A 241 8.22 -10.97 -12.45
C LEU A 241 9.06 -11.18 -13.71
N MET A 242 8.39 -11.13 -14.87
CA MET A 242 9.07 -11.07 -16.17
C MET A 242 9.30 -9.61 -16.54
N LEU A 243 10.42 -9.31 -17.20
CA LEU A 243 10.73 -7.95 -17.67
C LEU A 243 10.72 -7.90 -19.20
N PRO A 244 10.18 -6.83 -19.80
CA PRO A 244 10.36 -6.56 -21.21
C PRO A 244 11.76 -5.99 -21.46
N LYS A 245 12.23 -6.03 -22.71
CA LYS A 245 13.51 -5.41 -23.11
C LYS A 245 13.35 -3.90 -23.29
N LEU A 246 13.13 -3.18 -22.18
CA LEU A 246 12.94 -1.72 -22.19
C LEU A 246 14.05 -1.01 -21.42
N GLY A 247 14.47 0.15 -21.91
CA GLY A 247 15.54 0.96 -21.31
C GLY A 247 15.33 1.25 -19.82
N PHE A 248 14.09 1.52 -19.40
CA PHE A 248 13.75 1.74 -18.00
C PHE A 248 14.17 0.56 -17.10
N PHE A 249 13.80 -0.68 -17.45
CA PHE A 249 14.13 -1.84 -16.61
C PHE A 249 15.62 -2.20 -16.67
N ASN A 250 16.28 -1.92 -17.80
CA ASN A 250 17.73 -2.11 -17.93
C ASN A 250 18.51 -1.21 -16.95
N THR A 251 18.03 0.01 -16.68
CA THR A 251 18.69 0.91 -15.71
C THR A 251 18.56 0.45 -14.25
N LEU A 252 17.58 -0.39 -13.94
CA LEU A 252 17.30 -0.82 -12.56
C LEU A 252 18.14 -2.02 -12.11
N LYS A 253 18.78 -2.74 -13.04
CA LYS A 253 19.60 -3.94 -12.79
C LYS A 253 18.91 -4.96 -11.87
N LEU A 254 17.62 -5.22 -12.10
CA LEU A 254 16.83 -6.14 -11.27
C LEU A 254 17.28 -7.59 -11.48
N GLY A 255 17.66 -8.27 -10.40
CA GLY A 255 18.00 -9.68 -10.38
C GLY A 255 16.84 -10.57 -9.95
N GLN A 256 17.12 -11.87 -9.81
CA GLN A 256 16.12 -12.88 -9.46
C GLN A 256 15.46 -12.64 -8.09
N VAL A 257 16.19 -12.04 -7.15
CA VAL A 257 15.67 -11.72 -5.80
C VAL A 257 14.68 -10.57 -5.89
N GLU A 258 15.04 -9.48 -6.57
CA GLU A 258 14.21 -8.28 -6.71
C GLU A 258 12.90 -8.60 -7.45
N LEU A 259 12.98 -9.40 -8.52
CA LEU A 259 11.83 -9.82 -9.32
C LEU A 259 10.85 -10.72 -8.55
N ASN A 260 11.33 -11.41 -7.51
CA ASN A 260 10.51 -12.21 -6.61
C ASN A 260 9.95 -11.42 -5.42
N LYS A 261 10.28 -10.13 -5.29
CA LYS A 261 10.00 -9.33 -4.10
C LYS A 261 9.28 -8.02 -4.44
N LEU A 262 8.90 -7.31 -3.38
CA LEU A 262 8.10 -6.10 -3.44
C LEU A 262 8.76 -4.99 -4.28
N TYR A 263 10.08 -4.82 -4.19
CA TYR A 263 10.79 -3.81 -4.98
C TYR A 263 10.57 -3.98 -6.50
N GLY A 264 10.75 -5.19 -7.03
CA GLY A 264 10.48 -5.46 -8.45
C GLY A 264 9.02 -5.18 -8.81
N PHE A 265 8.08 -5.49 -7.92
CA PHE A 265 6.67 -5.19 -8.14
C PHE A 265 6.37 -3.69 -8.17
N ILE A 266 7.00 -2.90 -7.29
CA ILE A 266 6.89 -1.43 -7.29
C ILE A 266 7.44 -0.86 -8.61
N CYS A 267 8.53 -1.42 -9.15
CA CYS A 267 9.09 -0.99 -10.44
C CYS A 267 8.09 -1.22 -11.59
N VAL A 268 7.41 -2.37 -11.60
CA VAL A 268 6.36 -2.69 -12.59
C VAL A 268 5.17 -1.74 -12.45
N LEU A 269 4.66 -1.53 -11.23
CA LEU A 269 3.57 -0.60 -10.99
C LEU A 269 3.95 0.83 -11.41
N TRP A 270 5.16 1.28 -11.11
CA TRP A 270 5.62 2.61 -11.52
C TRP A 270 5.68 2.75 -13.04
N PHE A 271 6.20 1.73 -13.74
CA PHE A 271 6.22 1.71 -15.19
C PHE A 271 4.81 1.90 -15.77
N LEU A 272 3.82 1.15 -15.26
CA LEU A 272 2.44 1.26 -15.73
C LEU A 272 1.79 2.60 -15.34
N VAL A 273 1.93 3.03 -14.09
CA VAL A 273 1.35 4.29 -13.59
C VAL A 273 1.91 5.50 -14.31
N SER A 274 3.22 5.55 -14.58
CA SER A 274 3.86 6.68 -15.28
C SER A 274 3.42 6.79 -16.74
N ARG A 275 3.05 5.67 -17.38
CA ARG A 275 2.44 5.65 -18.71
C ARG A 275 1.00 6.14 -18.71
N ILE A 276 0.23 5.78 -17.68
CA ILE A 276 -1.17 6.19 -17.54
C ILE A 276 -1.29 7.67 -17.15
N GLY A 277 -0.41 8.16 -16.27
CA GLY A 277 -0.42 9.54 -15.80
C GLY A 277 0.98 10.03 -15.49
N GLN A 278 1.55 10.80 -16.43
CA GLN A 278 2.93 11.29 -16.36
C GLN A 278 3.19 12.23 -15.17
N SER A 279 2.15 12.91 -14.67
CA SER A 279 2.20 13.79 -13.49
C SER A 279 2.05 13.05 -12.15
N SER A 280 1.96 11.71 -12.16
CA SER A 280 1.76 10.93 -10.95
C SER A 280 2.94 11.06 -9.98
N ASN A 281 2.67 11.47 -8.74
CA ASN A 281 3.63 11.48 -7.64
C ASN A 281 3.64 10.18 -6.81
N TRP A 282 3.00 9.11 -7.31
CA TRP A 282 2.85 7.84 -6.59
C TRP A 282 4.19 7.26 -6.12
N ILE A 283 5.19 7.25 -6.99
CA ILE A 283 6.51 6.70 -6.65
C ILE A 283 7.20 7.51 -5.54
N CYS A 284 6.95 8.82 -5.46
CA CYS A 284 7.47 9.68 -4.40
C CYS A 284 6.87 9.30 -3.04
N ARG A 285 5.54 9.08 -3.00
CA ARG A 285 4.86 8.65 -1.77
C ARG A 285 5.31 7.27 -1.31
N VAL A 286 5.50 6.33 -2.25
CA VAL A 286 6.06 5.01 -1.96
C VAL A 286 7.48 5.14 -1.43
N ALA A 287 8.35 5.92 -2.07
CA ALA A 287 9.71 6.15 -1.60
C ALA A 287 9.73 6.74 -0.18
N ASP A 288 8.94 7.78 0.08
CA ASP A 288 8.81 8.41 1.39
C ASP A 288 8.29 7.44 2.46
N LEU A 289 7.41 6.51 2.08
CA LEU A 289 6.92 5.48 2.97
C LEU A 289 7.99 4.42 3.27
N ILE A 290 8.67 3.92 2.23
CA ILE A 290 9.74 2.91 2.37
C ILE A 290 10.87 3.43 3.26
N ASP A 291 11.28 4.68 3.09
CA ASP A 291 12.34 5.28 3.91
C ASP A 291 11.95 5.37 5.40
N LYS A 292 10.65 5.39 5.70
CA LYS A 292 10.09 5.37 7.07
C LYS A 292 9.81 3.96 7.59
N LYS A 293 10.32 2.90 6.95
CA LYS A 293 10.14 1.54 7.43
C LYS A 293 10.76 1.40 8.82
N PRO A 294 10.00 0.95 9.85
CA PRO A 294 10.56 0.77 11.18
C PRO A 294 11.61 -0.34 11.18
N GLU A 295 12.63 -0.19 12.02
CA GLU A 295 13.63 -1.23 12.26
C GLU A 295 13.00 -2.38 13.05
N VAL A 296 13.08 -3.58 12.49
CA VAL A 296 12.54 -4.79 13.11
C VAL A 296 13.51 -5.93 12.86
N ASN A 297 13.81 -6.69 13.92
CA ASN A 297 14.67 -7.86 13.87
C ASN A 297 14.24 -8.85 12.78
N GLY A 298 15.19 -9.24 11.93
CA GLY A 298 14.96 -10.17 10.83
C GLY A 298 14.16 -9.62 9.65
N LEU A 299 13.89 -8.30 9.61
CA LEU A 299 13.27 -7.65 8.47
C LEU A 299 14.05 -6.40 8.00
N ALA A 300 15.07 -6.65 7.20
CA ALA A 300 15.84 -5.63 6.51
C ALA A 300 15.17 -5.20 5.19
N PHE A 301 15.64 -4.09 4.61
CA PHE A 301 15.23 -3.64 3.27
C PHE A 301 15.46 -4.69 2.18
N LYS A 302 16.60 -5.39 2.23
CA LYS A 302 16.91 -6.55 1.38
C LYS A 302 15.84 -7.65 1.42
N SER A 303 15.18 -7.86 2.56
CA SER A 303 14.11 -8.87 2.67
C SER A 303 12.91 -8.56 1.75
N MET A 304 12.73 -7.29 1.39
CA MET A 304 11.69 -6.81 0.48
C MET A 304 12.22 -6.52 -0.95
N GLY A 305 13.49 -6.86 -1.22
CA GLY A 305 14.16 -6.68 -2.51
C GLY A 305 14.79 -5.30 -2.71
N PHE A 306 14.88 -4.45 -1.69
CA PHE A 306 15.60 -3.17 -1.79
C PHE A 306 17.09 -3.32 -1.47
N GLY A 307 17.86 -2.24 -1.66
CA GLY A 307 19.25 -2.14 -1.21
C GLY A 307 19.38 -2.06 0.32
N GLU A 308 20.56 -1.65 0.80
CA GLU A 308 20.82 -1.53 2.24
C GLU A 308 20.18 -0.28 2.86
N GLU A 309 20.16 0.84 2.14
CA GLU A 309 19.80 2.16 2.66
C GLU A 309 18.34 2.58 2.40
N GLY A 310 17.46 1.65 2.00
CA GLY A 310 16.05 1.96 1.73
C GLY A 310 15.71 2.10 0.24
N PHE A 311 14.85 3.07 -0.10
CA PHE A 311 14.39 3.22 -1.49
C PHE A 311 15.51 3.79 -2.38
N PRO A 312 15.82 3.19 -3.55
CA PRO A 312 16.94 3.61 -4.38
C PRO A 312 16.63 4.87 -5.20
N ARG A 313 16.47 6.03 -4.53
CA ARG A 313 16.04 7.30 -5.13
C ARG A 313 16.87 7.75 -6.34
N LYS A 314 18.18 7.43 -6.36
CA LYS A 314 19.07 7.74 -7.49
C LYS A 314 18.61 7.11 -8.82
N LEU A 315 17.91 5.98 -8.77
CA LEU A 315 17.36 5.29 -9.94
C LEU A 315 15.97 5.83 -10.35
N PHE A 316 15.37 6.68 -9.52
CA PHE A 316 14.04 7.25 -9.75
C PHE A 316 14.12 8.77 -9.60
N PRO A 317 14.53 9.51 -10.64
CA PRO A 317 14.74 10.96 -10.59
C PRO A 317 13.53 11.74 -10.05
N GLN A 318 12.32 11.22 -10.25
CA GLN A 318 11.06 11.80 -9.76
C GLN A 318 11.01 11.87 -8.23
N THR A 319 11.73 10.98 -7.54
CA THR A 319 11.76 10.87 -6.08
C THR A 319 12.84 11.74 -5.44
N VAL A 320 13.73 12.33 -6.24
CA VAL A 320 14.70 13.30 -5.74
C VAL A 320 13.91 14.56 -5.43
N LYS A 321 13.80 14.90 -4.13
CA LYS A 321 13.26 16.19 -3.73
C LYS A 321 14.13 17.26 -4.40
N LYS A 322 13.59 18.01 -5.36
CA LYS A 322 14.21 19.27 -5.73
C LYS A 322 14.32 20.06 -4.43
N VAL A 323 15.53 20.42 -4.04
CA VAL A 323 15.71 21.50 -3.07
C VAL A 323 15.19 22.72 -3.80
N THR A 324 13.89 22.97 -3.70
CA THR A 324 13.39 24.31 -3.91
C THR A 324 14.10 25.13 -2.85
N PRO A 325 14.93 26.13 -3.19
CA PRO A 325 15.39 27.07 -2.18
C PRO A 325 14.10 27.52 -1.49
N GLN A 326 14.01 27.27 -0.17
CA GLN A 326 12.91 27.85 0.56
C GLN A 326 12.99 29.35 0.26
N PRO A 327 11.91 30.00 -0.19
CA PRO A 327 11.89 31.45 -0.04
C PRO A 327 12.22 31.67 1.43
N GLU A 328 13.28 32.42 1.70
CA GLU A 328 13.60 32.83 3.06
C GLU A 328 12.27 33.22 3.71
N PRO A 329 11.91 32.63 4.87
CA PRO A 329 10.68 33.02 5.52
C PRO A 329 10.71 34.55 5.59
N PRO A 330 9.73 35.25 4.98
CA PRO A 330 9.75 36.70 4.92
C PRO A 330 9.97 37.15 6.34
N ALA A 331 11.07 37.87 6.62
CA ALA A 331 11.57 38.10 7.97
C ALA A 331 10.40 38.36 8.92
N ILE A 332 9.93 37.30 9.59
CA ILE A 332 8.84 37.40 10.53
C ILE A 332 9.57 37.96 11.73
N LYS A 333 9.61 39.30 11.84
CA LYS A 333 9.69 39.90 13.17
C LYS A 333 8.61 39.18 13.96
N PRO A 334 8.95 38.36 14.97
CA PRO A 334 7.95 37.60 15.68
C PRO A 334 6.90 38.61 16.14
N PRO A 335 5.59 38.38 15.93
CA PRO A 335 4.56 39.26 16.47
C PRO A 335 4.76 39.51 17.98
N LEU A 336 5.39 38.53 18.65
CA LEU A 336 5.86 38.59 20.03
C LEU A 336 6.92 39.65 20.30
N GLN A 337 7.88 39.90 19.40
CA GLN A 337 8.95 40.86 19.64
C GLN A 337 8.46 42.31 19.51
N GLU A 338 7.56 42.56 18.56
CA GLU A 338 6.85 43.84 18.45
C GLU A 338 5.89 44.07 19.63
N LEU A 339 5.31 43.00 20.18
CA LEU A 339 4.52 43.00 21.41
C LEU A 339 5.39 43.25 22.65
N PHE A 340 6.57 42.63 22.75
CA PHE A 340 7.51 42.86 23.85
C PHE A 340 8.07 44.27 23.81
N GLU A 341 8.45 44.80 22.64
CA GLU A 341 8.88 46.20 22.47
C GLU A 341 7.75 47.18 22.85
N LYS A 342 6.48 46.87 22.52
CA LYS A 342 5.34 47.67 22.97
C LYS A 342 5.10 47.58 24.48
N VAL A 343 5.24 46.40 25.08
CA VAL A 343 5.09 46.20 26.53
C VAL A 343 6.21 46.90 27.30
N ASP A 344 7.45 46.82 26.83
CA ASP A 344 8.60 47.52 27.42
C ASP A 344 8.41 49.05 27.29
N SER A 345 7.90 49.54 26.15
CA SER A 345 7.56 50.96 25.98
C SER A 345 6.41 51.45 26.87
N LEU A 346 5.54 50.54 27.33
CA LEU A 346 4.44 50.83 28.25
C LEU A 346 4.88 50.70 29.72
N SER A 347 5.89 49.88 30.03
CA SER A 347 6.47 49.79 31.38
C SER A 347 7.37 50.96 31.73
N ASP A 348 7.96 51.62 30.72
CA ASP A 348 8.73 52.86 30.89
C ASP A 348 7.85 54.11 31.05
N GLN A 349 6.53 53.99 30.87
CA GLN A 349 5.59 55.06 31.18
C GLN A 349 5.24 55.03 32.67
N ASP A 350 5.46 56.16 33.35
CA ASP A 350 5.04 56.36 34.73
C ASP A 350 3.50 56.37 34.82
N LEU A 351 2.92 55.18 34.98
CA LEU A 351 1.47 54.93 35.08
C LEU A 351 0.83 55.52 36.35
N SER A 352 1.61 56.22 37.19
CA SER A 352 1.12 56.91 38.39
C SER A 352 0.34 58.20 38.12
N LYS A 353 0.18 58.64 36.86
CA LYS A 353 -0.43 59.94 36.51
C LYS A 353 -1.71 59.92 35.67
N GLY A 354 -2.47 58.82 35.64
CA GLY A 354 -3.79 58.80 35.01
C GLY A 354 -4.82 58.01 35.82
N PRO A 355 -6.10 58.46 35.92
CA PRO A 355 -7.14 57.68 36.58
C PRO A 355 -7.53 56.55 35.63
N PHE A 356 -6.82 55.44 35.67
CA PHE A 356 -7.24 54.23 34.97
C PHE A 356 -8.24 53.50 35.86
N ASP A 357 -9.53 53.67 35.55
CA ASP A 357 -10.60 52.92 36.20
C ASP A 357 -10.55 51.47 35.69
N VAL A 358 -9.83 50.62 36.42
CA VAL A 358 -9.68 49.20 36.08
C VAL A 358 -10.98 48.48 36.41
N THR A 359 -11.89 48.46 35.44
CA THR A 359 -13.14 47.69 35.53
C THR A 359 -12.88 46.17 35.49
N ASP A 360 -13.82 45.38 36.01
CA ASP A 360 -13.76 43.91 35.95
C ASP A 360 -13.62 43.38 34.51
N GLN A 361 -14.16 44.10 33.51
CA GLN A 361 -13.95 43.76 32.09
C GLN A 361 -12.50 43.89 31.64
N HIS A 362 -11.72 44.81 32.22
CA HIS A 362 -10.29 44.93 31.94
C HIS A 362 -9.53 43.74 32.53
N ILE A 363 -9.91 43.29 33.73
CA ILE A 363 -9.32 42.12 34.40
C ILE A 363 -9.66 40.84 33.61
N GLU A 364 -10.91 40.64 33.20
CA GLU A 364 -11.31 39.50 32.38
C GLU A 364 -10.58 39.45 31.03
N LYS A 365 -10.39 40.61 30.39
CA LYS A 365 -9.60 40.70 29.14
C LYS A 365 -8.14 40.31 29.37
N LEU A 366 -7.53 40.76 30.47
CA LEU A 366 -6.16 40.41 30.83
C LEU A 366 -6.01 38.91 31.12
N ILE A 367 -6.95 38.31 31.86
CA ILE A 367 -6.97 36.86 32.12
C ILE A 367 -7.14 36.08 30.82
N THR A 368 -8.05 36.51 29.93
CA THR A 368 -8.27 35.88 28.63
C THR A 368 -7.03 35.95 27.74
N LEU A 369 -6.33 37.09 27.76
CA LEU A 369 -5.06 37.26 27.04
C LEU A 369 -3.95 36.38 27.63
N ALA A 370 -3.85 36.30 28.96
CA ALA A 370 -2.88 35.44 29.64
C ALA A 370 -3.12 33.96 29.30
N MET A 371 -4.37 33.50 29.31
CA MET A 371 -4.74 32.14 28.91
C MET A 371 -4.40 31.86 27.43
N LYS A 372 -4.68 32.81 26.53
CA LYS A 372 -4.28 32.69 25.11
C LYS A 372 -2.76 32.66 24.93
N LEU A 373 -2.02 33.48 25.68
CA LEU A 373 -0.55 33.47 25.69
C LEU A 373 0.00 32.16 26.21
N GLU A 374 -0.62 31.58 27.24
CA GLU A 374 -0.23 30.28 27.78
C GLU A 374 -0.53 29.13 26.82
N ASP A 375 -1.67 29.19 26.10
CA ASP A 375 -2.01 28.25 25.04
C ASP A 375 -1.07 28.39 23.83
N MET A 376 -0.73 29.61 23.44
CA MET A 376 0.28 29.87 22.40
C MET A 376 1.67 29.40 22.83
N LYS A 377 2.04 29.55 24.11
CA LYS A 377 3.29 29.03 24.67
C LYS A 377 3.29 27.50 24.72
N LYS A 378 2.15 26.87 25.03
CA LYS A 378 1.97 25.40 24.94
C LYS A 378 2.03 24.92 23.49
N GLN A 379 1.51 25.69 22.53
CA GLN A 379 1.61 25.38 21.10
C GLN A 379 3.04 25.62 20.56
N SER A 380 3.75 26.65 21.03
CA SER A 380 5.13 26.92 20.65
C SER A 380 6.12 25.94 21.28
N VAL A 381 5.83 25.46 22.50
CA VAL A 381 6.57 24.35 23.13
C VAL A 381 6.24 23.04 22.44
N ARG A 382 5.02 22.85 21.90
CA ARG A 382 4.71 21.72 21.01
C ARG A 382 5.35 21.82 19.62
N SER A 383 5.69 23.02 19.14
CA SER A 383 6.43 23.20 17.88
C SER A 383 7.95 23.16 18.08
N ASN A 384 8.47 23.62 19.23
CA ASN A 384 9.90 23.66 19.54
C ASN A 384 10.40 22.43 20.31
N ALA A 385 9.52 21.69 20.98
CA ALA A 385 9.72 20.27 21.23
C ALA A 385 9.31 19.50 19.97
N SER A 386 9.97 19.83 18.85
CA SER A 386 10.24 18.77 17.90
C SER A 386 11.09 17.75 18.65
N PRO A 387 10.67 16.48 18.80
CA PRO A 387 11.68 15.45 18.93
C PRO A 387 12.56 15.62 17.68
N LYS A 388 13.86 15.63 17.94
CA LYS A 388 14.89 15.31 16.96
C LYS A 388 14.38 14.33 15.90
N PRO A 389 14.90 14.49 14.68
CA PRO A 389 14.29 14.04 13.45
C PRO A 389 14.11 12.51 13.47
N ALA A 390 13.07 12.06 12.79
CA ALA A 390 13.11 10.73 12.20
C ALA A 390 13.05 10.91 10.68
#